data_AF-A0A7S7NTJ5-F1
#
_entry.id   AF-A0A7S7NTJ5-F1
#
_cell.length_a   1.000
_cell.length_b   1.000
_cell.length_c   1.000
_cell.angle_alpha   90.00
_cell.angle_beta   90.00
_cell.angle_gamma   90.00
#
_symmetry.space_group_name_H-M   'P 1'
#
loop_
_entity.id
_entity.type
_entity.pdbx_description
1 polymer ?
#
loop_
_entity_poly.entity_id
_entity_poly.type
_entity_poly.pdbx_seq_one_letter_code
_entity_poly.pdbx_strand_id
1 'polypeptide(L)'
;MGPTEWRIETPSLVIGAPAYLLAELGESAMAGRAAAGREIREIGGVLFGRRSPEGVRVEAYRAVTCEHAEGPGFRLSARDREGLAEVLEAASREEAISDLEPVGWYRTEYRDMFFSENDQKLYQQFFPHPWQIALILRWSKTEPVQAGVYTRDLNGRAKFRCSLLTEVPVQAPGLSGVEAQAEAAPLGETRKPSEATPAWESLGLTHDPFPARLDTSFVRVSTQHREAVAELYYGVKKRAGLMLLTGEPGSGRREVLESLGDLFNQQRIEFAYLLEAPKTLERFYELISYDLALPCASPSKMEVLAKLTELAARQNAAQSTLVLILDEADPMPVEVMADIGLLDHMQNRHGKLLQVILAGSPELEARLSAPELRDLNLLISQRLRLHRMDEAEVAEYAEGRLQRAGAAKVGIIPAARLAVIASQSKGLPLEVHRLCGAYLEALVAGASSTSSTLRLQGMLNQLRDNGAE
;
A
#
# COMPACT_ATOMS: atom_id res chain seq x y z
N MET A 1 -1.43 19.57 7.61
CA MET A 1 -1.79 18.63 8.68
C MET A 1 -2.05 17.31 8.00
N GLY A 2 -1.25 16.28 8.30
CA GLY A 2 -1.60 14.94 7.86
C GLY A 2 -2.98 14.53 8.40
N PRO A 3 -3.59 13.47 7.86
CA PRO A 3 -4.83 12.95 8.43
C PRO A 3 -4.64 12.75 9.93
N THR A 4 -5.52 13.29 10.77
CA THR A 4 -5.49 13.08 12.24
C THR A 4 -5.81 11.64 12.59
N GLU A 5 -6.48 10.94 11.68
CA GLU A 5 -6.95 9.59 11.83
C GLU A 5 -6.62 8.80 10.56
N TRP A 6 -5.90 7.71 10.74
CA TRP A 6 -5.74 6.67 9.76
C TRP A 6 -6.96 5.76 9.78
N ARG A 7 -7.42 5.38 8.59
CA ARG A 7 -8.53 4.45 8.42
C ARG A 7 -8.32 3.58 7.19
N ILE A 8 -8.60 2.29 7.33
CA ILE A 8 -8.64 1.30 6.25
C ILE A 8 -9.94 0.56 6.30
N GLU A 9 -10.50 0.33 5.13
CA GLU A 9 -11.65 -0.52 4.97
C GLU A 9 -11.21 -1.84 4.35
N THR A 10 -11.44 -2.94 5.08
CA THR A 10 -11.26 -4.31 4.59
C THR A 10 -12.63 -4.94 4.36
N PRO A 11 -12.74 -6.03 3.58
CA PRO A 11 -14.02 -6.69 3.35
C PRO A 11 -14.73 -7.19 4.63
N SER A 12 -13.98 -7.40 5.72
CA SER A 12 -14.49 -7.94 6.99
C SER A 12 -14.43 -6.94 8.15
N LEU A 13 -13.71 -5.82 8.01
CA LEU A 13 -13.40 -4.93 9.12
C LEU A 13 -13.00 -3.50 8.68
N VAL A 14 -13.42 -2.49 9.41
CA VAL A 14 -12.82 -1.14 9.37
C VAL A 14 -11.74 -1.05 10.44
N ILE A 15 -10.54 -0.61 10.06
CA ILE A 15 -9.41 -0.44 10.97
C ILE A 15 -9.09 1.04 11.06
N GLY A 16 -9.06 1.59 12.27
CA GLY A 16 -8.69 2.99 12.51
C GLY A 16 -7.56 3.12 13.50
N ALA A 17 -6.78 4.20 13.41
CA ALA A 17 -5.79 4.59 14.43
C ALA A 17 -5.48 6.08 14.33
N PRO A 18 -5.15 6.77 15.42
CA PRO A 18 -4.60 8.12 15.33
C PRO A 18 -3.28 8.12 14.53
N ALA A 19 -3.09 9.09 13.65
CA ALA A 19 -1.88 9.12 12.81
C ALA A 19 -0.59 9.33 13.62
N TYR A 20 -0.67 10.02 14.77
CA TYR A 20 0.49 10.17 15.67
C TYR A 20 0.96 8.81 16.21
N LEU A 21 0.03 7.89 16.50
CA LEU A 21 0.37 6.57 17.05
C LEU A 21 1.21 5.76 16.06
N LEU A 22 0.88 5.88 14.78
CA LEU A 22 1.59 5.21 13.69
C LEU A 22 2.95 5.85 13.42
N ALA A 23 3.05 7.17 13.58
CA ALA A 23 4.32 7.89 13.55
C ALA A 23 5.23 7.47 14.71
N GLU A 24 4.70 7.39 15.93
CA GLU A 24 5.44 6.91 17.12
C GLU A 24 5.90 5.46 16.95
N LEU A 25 5.06 4.59 16.39
CA LEU A 25 5.45 3.22 16.04
C LEU A 25 6.61 3.20 15.03
N GLY A 26 6.59 4.11 14.05
CA GLY A 26 7.69 4.30 13.09
C GLY A 26 8.97 4.88 13.71
N GLU A 27 8.86 5.80 14.66
CA GLU A 27 10.01 6.36 15.39
C GLU A 27 10.63 5.35 16.36
N SER A 28 9.81 4.56 17.04
CA SER A 28 10.26 3.45 17.88
C SER A 28 11.10 2.45 17.05
N ALA A 29 10.67 2.17 15.82
CA ALA A 29 11.41 1.33 14.87
C ALA A 29 12.81 1.87 14.54
N MET A 30 12.97 3.20 14.50
CA MET A 30 14.24 3.87 14.28
C MET A 30 15.15 3.86 15.51
N ALA A 31 14.59 4.08 16.70
CA ALA A 31 15.34 4.11 17.96
C ALA A 31 16.01 2.77 18.28
N GLY A 32 15.36 1.65 17.95
CA GLY A 32 15.93 0.30 18.08
C GLY A 32 17.26 0.11 17.35
N ARG A 33 17.48 0.82 16.23
CA ARG A 33 18.75 0.82 15.48
C ARG A 33 19.84 1.64 16.16
N ALA A 34 19.50 2.84 16.66
CA ALA A 34 20.48 3.72 17.30
C ALA A 34 21.09 3.07 18.56
N ALA A 35 20.29 2.27 19.27
CA ALA A 35 20.72 1.54 20.46
C ALA A 35 21.52 0.25 20.17
N ALA A 36 21.37 -0.38 18.99
CA ALA A 36 21.88 -1.73 18.70
C ALA A 36 23.25 -1.80 17.97
N GLY A 37 23.91 -0.68 17.69
CA GLY A 37 25.21 -0.69 16.99
C GLY A 37 25.12 -1.15 15.53
N ARG A 38 26.08 -1.98 15.06
CA ARG A 38 26.19 -2.42 13.65
C ARG A 38 25.08 -3.38 13.19
N GLU A 39 24.33 -4.00 14.09
CA GLU A 39 23.25 -4.95 13.77
C GLU A 39 21.88 -4.31 13.97
N ILE A 40 21.05 -4.35 12.93
CA ILE A 40 19.69 -3.82 12.96
C ILE A 40 18.78 -4.87 13.60
N ARG A 41 18.05 -4.54 14.67
CA ARG A 41 17.14 -5.44 15.38
C ARG A 41 15.69 -5.01 15.20
N GLU A 42 14.84 -5.92 14.71
CA GLU A 42 13.40 -5.69 14.53
C GLU A 42 12.66 -5.67 15.87
N ILE A 43 11.84 -4.65 16.09
CA ILE A 43 10.99 -4.57 17.27
C ILE A 43 9.56 -4.96 16.94
N GLY A 44 8.78 -5.24 17.96
CA GLY A 44 7.36 -5.52 17.83
C GLY A 44 6.67 -5.48 19.18
N GLY A 45 5.35 -5.65 19.16
CA GLY A 45 4.56 -5.44 20.36
C GLY A 45 3.07 -5.64 20.17
N VAL A 46 2.31 -5.32 21.21
CA VAL A 46 0.86 -5.45 21.26
C VAL A 46 0.20 -4.12 20.94
N LEU A 47 -0.86 -4.17 20.15
CA LEU A 47 -1.75 -3.05 19.84
C LEU A 47 -3.00 -3.14 20.73
N PHE A 48 -3.32 -2.03 21.38
CA PHE A 48 -4.47 -1.89 22.27
C PHE A 48 -5.45 -0.88 21.69
N GLY A 49 -6.74 -1.12 21.90
CA GLY A 49 -7.76 -0.31 21.28
C GLY A 49 -9.17 -0.70 21.69
N ARG A 50 -10.13 -0.20 20.92
CA ARG A 50 -11.56 -0.49 21.11
C ARG A 50 -12.13 -1.19 19.90
N ARG A 51 -12.93 -2.21 20.14
CA ARG A 51 -13.71 -2.88 19.11
C ARG A 51 -15.10 -2.25 18.98
N SER A 52 -15.54 -2.09 17.74
CA SER A 52 -16.92 -1.79 17.37
C SER A 52 -17.48 -2.92 16.48
N PRO A 53 -18.80 -2.93 16.21
CA PRO A 53 -19.37 -3.85 15.22
C PRO A 53 -18.81 -3.66 13.81
N GLU A 54 -18.35 -2.45 13.50
CA GLU A 54 -17.79 -2.07 12.18
C GLU A 54 -16.30 -2.36 12.09
N GLY A 55 -15.59 -2.49 13.22
CA GLY A 55 -14.21 -2.96 13.24
C GLY A 55 -13.39 -2.63 14.48
N VAL A 56 -12.12 -2.27 14.32
CA VAL A 56 -11.21 -1.96 15.44
C VAL A 56 -10.58 -0.59 15.30
N ARG A 57 -10.47 0.12 16.42
CA ARG A 57 -9.73 1.36 16.54
C ARG A 57 -8.54 1.14 17.46
N VAL A 58 -7.32 1.21 16.92
CA VAL A 58 -6.09 1.16 17.69
C VAL A 58 -5.86 2.52 18.35
N GLU A 59 -5.64 2.53 19.66
CA GLU A 59 -5.48 3.76 20.44
C GLU A 59 -4.15 3.79 21.20
N ALA A 60 -3.53 2.64 21.44
CA ALA A 60 -2.26 2.52 22.14
C ALA A 60 -1.44 1.32 21.64
N TYR A 61 -0.15 1.30 21.97
CA TYR A 61 0.71 0.13 21.78
C TYR A 61 1.62 -0.10 22.98
N ARG A 62 2.13 -1.33 23.11
CA ARG A 62 3.22 -1.69 24.03
C ARG A 62 4.24 -2.53 23.29
N ALA A 63 5.49 -2.05 23.27
CA ALA A 63 6.60 -2.84 22.75
C ALA A 63 6.86 -4.04 23.66
N VAL A 64 7.20 -5.17 23.06
CA VAL A 64 7.58 -6.40 23.76
C VAL A 64 9.08 -6.55 23.64
N THR A 65 9.74 -6.84 24.77
CA THR A 65 11.17 -7.12 24.76
C THR A 65 11.43 -8.43 24.02
N CYS A 66 12.29 -8.39 23.00
CA CYS A 66 12.73 -9.55 22.24
C CYS A 66 14.21 -9.76 22.51
N GLU A 67 14.62 -10.96 22.93
CA GLU A 67 16.02 -11.27 23.20
C GLU A 67 16.84 -11.55 21.92
N HIS A 68 16.16 -11.70 20.77
CA HIS A 68 16.75 -11.95 19.46
C HIS A 68 17.60 -13.24 19.39
N ALA A 69 17.20 -14.28 20.12
CA ALA A 69 17.92 -15.55 20.18
C ALA A 69 18.11 -16.22 18.80
N GLU A 70 17.19 -15.98 17.86
CA GLU A 70 17.22 -16.53 16.50
C GLU A 70 17.66 -15.53 15.42
N GLY A 71 18.35 -14.46 15.85
CA GLY A 71 18.89 -13.43 14.97
C GLY A 71 18.10 -12.11 15.03
N PRO A 72 18.41 -11.17 14.11
CA PRO A 72 17.95 -9.78 14.21
C PRO A 72 16.45 -9.56 13.99
N GLY A 73 15.73 -10.56 13.45
CA GLY A 73 14.29 -10.44 13.18
C GLY A 73 13.44 -10.52 14.44
N PHE A 74 12.18 -10.10 14.35
CA PHE A 74 11.23 -10.17 15.46
C PHE A 74 10.65 -11.60 15.56
N ARG A 75 11.48 -12.51 16.07
CA ARG A 75 11.12 -13.91 16.33
C ARG A 75 11.12 -14.17 17.82
N LEU A 76 9.92 -14.35 18.37
CA LEU A 76 9.76 -14.59 19.80
C LEU A 76 10.21 -16.00 20.18
N SER A 77 11.23 -16.09 21.01
CA SER A 77 11.65 -17.32 21.67
C SER A 77 10.57 -17.81 22.64
N ALA A 78 10.76 -18.98 23.25
CA ALA A 78 9.86 -19.44 24.31
C ALA A 78 9.76 -18.43 25.47
N ARG A 79 10.87 -17.78 25.81
CA ARG A 79 10.95 -16.78 26.88
C ARG A 79 10.31 -15.45 26.48
N ASP A 80 10.53 -15.01 25.24
CA ASP A 80 9.88 -13.78 24.75
C ASP A 80 8.35 -13.95 24.66
N ARG A 81 7.85 -15.17 24.39
CA ARG A 81 6.42 -15.50 24.42
C ARG A 81 5.81 -15.42 25.82
N GLU A 82 6.56 -15.81 26.84
CA GLU A 82 6.17 -15.59 28.25
C GLU A 82 6.08 -14.09 28.55
N GLY A 83 7.08 -13.31 28.10
CA GLY A 83 7.05 -11.85 28.22
C GLY A 83 5.87 -11.19 27.47
N LEU A 84 5.51 -11.69 26.28
CA LEU A 84 4.32 -11.26 25.55
C LEU A 84 3.03 -11.56 26.34
N ALA A 85 2.93 -12.75 26.93
CA ALA A 85 1.78 -13.12 27.76
C ALA A 85 1.69 -12.22 29.00
N GLU A 86 2.82 -11.91 29.65
CA GLU A 86 2.86 -10.96 30.76
C GLU A 86 2.41 -9.56 30.35
N VAL A 87 2.82 -9.06 29.18
CA VAL A 87 2.36 -7.76 28.67
C VAL A 87 0.84 -7.75 28.46
N LEU A 88 0.28 -8.84 27.91
CA LEU A 88 -1.18 -8.98 27.72
C LEU A 88 -1.93 -9.04 29.06
N GLU A 89 -1.40 -9.71 30.07
CA GLU A 89 -2.01 -9.77 31.40
C GLU A 89 -1.87 -8.45 32.18
N ALA A 90 -0.68 -7.84 32.14
CA ALA A 90 -0.37 -6.61 32.88
C ALA A 90 -1.14 -5.40 32.35
N ALA A 91 -1.43 -5.35 31.05
CA ALA A 91 -2.21 -4.28 30.43
C ALA A 91 -3.61 -4.11 31.06
N SER A 92 -4.23 -5.21 31.52
CA SER A 92 -5.53 -5.16 32.23
C SER A 92 -5.47 -4.47 33.60
N ARG A 93 -4.27 -4.26 34.15
CA ARG A 93 -4.04 -3.70 35.49
C ARG A 93 -3.47 -2.28 35.46
N GLU A 94 -3.11 -1.77 34.28
CA GLU A 94 -2.52 -0.45 34.10
C GLU A 94 -3.62 0.60 33.87
N GLU A 95 -3.73 1.58 34.77
CA GLU A 95 -4.83 2.56 34.76
C GLU A 95 -4.95 3.31 33.43
N ALA A 96 -3.83 3.56 32.73
CA ALA A 96 -3.77 4.29 31.46
C ALA A 96 -4.31 3.54 30.22
N ILE A 97 -4.38 2.20 30.26
CA ILE A 97 -4.88 1.35 29.16
C ILE A 97 -5.90 0.30 29.63
N SER A 98 -6.35 0.39 30.88
CA SER A 98 -7.25 -0.57 31.52
C SER A 98 -8.64 -0.66 30.87
N ASP A 99 -9.04 0.36 30.12
CA ASP A 99 -10.29 0.42 29.36
C ASP A 99 -10.14 -0.03 27.90
N LEU A 100 -8.94 -0.44 27.48
CA LEU A 100 -8.63 -0.90 26.13
C LEU A 100 -8.41 -2.42 26.10
N GLU A 101 -8.78 -3.05 24.99
CA GLU A 101 -8.54 -4.48 24.76
C GLU A 101 -7.40 -4.70 23.75
N PRO A 102 -6.71 -5.87 23.81
CA PRO A 102 -5.75 -6.24 22.77
C PRO A 102 -6.45 -6.42 21.41
N VAL A 103 -6.23 -5.48 20.50
CA VAL A 103 -6.82 -5.48 19.16
C VAL A 103 -5.90 -6.10 18.11
N GLY A 104 -4.63 -6.29 18.42
CA GLY A 104 -3.68 -6.89 17.49
C GLY A 104 -2.24 -6.82 17.95
N TRP A 105 -1.32 -7.02 17.01
CA TRP A 105 0.11 -6.88 17.25
C TRP A 105 0.80 -6.19 16.07
N TYR A 106 2.03 -5.73 16.31
CA TYR A 106 2.85 -5.15 15.26
C TYR A 106 4.29 -5.69 15.32
N ARG A 107 4.97 -5.63 14.18
CA ARG A 107 6.43 -5.72 14.10
C ARG A 107 6.99 -4.83 13.02
N THR A 108 8.27 -4.51 13.12
CA THR A 108 9.01 -3.76 12.11
C THR A 108 9.79 -4.72 11.23
N GLU A 109 9.95 -4.41 9.95
CA GLU A 109 10.83 -5.14 9.02
C GLU A 109 11.61 -4.16 8.12
N TYR A 110 12.78 -4.59 7.63
CA TYR A 110 13.71 -3.77 6.85
C TYR A 110 13.84 -4.17 5.38
N ARG A 111 13.26 -5.31 4.98
CA ARG A 111 13.41 -5.85 3.62
C ARG A 111 12.05 -5.97 2.95
N ASP A 112 11.28 -6.97 3.35
CA ASP A 112 10.06 -7.38 2.66
C ASP A 112 8.92 -7.43 3.68
N MET A 113 7.75 -6.87 3.39
CA MET A 113 6.61 -6.81 4.33
C MET A 113 5.89 -8.16 4.48
N PHE A 114 6.62 -9.28 4.41
CA PHE A 114 6.08 -10.63 4.32
C PHE A 114 5.53 -11.11 5.67
N PHE A 115 4.36 -11.74 5.66
CA PHE A 115 3.87 -12.46 6.84
C PHE A 115 4.48 -13.86 6.89
N SER A 116 5.42 -14.06 7.79
CA SER A 116 6.11 -15.32 7.95
C SER A 116 5.23 -16.40 8.62
N GLU A 117 5.65 -17.67 8.54
CA GLU A 117 5.03 -18.73 9.33
C GLU A 117 5.11 -18.46 10.84
N ASN A 118 6.15 -17.77 11.30
CA ASN A 118 6.28 -17.34 12.69
C ASN A 118 5.19 -16.32 13.04
N ASP A 119 4.95 -15.35 12.16
CA ASP A 119 3.88 -14.37 12.30
C ASP A 119 2.52 -15.05 12.35
N GLN A 120 2.30 -16.07 11.52
CA GLN A 120 1.07 -16.87 11.54
C GLN A 120 0.88 -17.63 12.86
N LYS A 121 1.94 -18.23 13.41
CA LYS A 121 1.89 -18.93 14.71
C LYS A 121 1.60 -17.96 15.85
N LEU A 122 2.30 -16.83 15.91
CA LEU A 122 2.07 -15.77 16.90
C LEU A 122 0.63 -15.26 16.80
N TYR A 123 0.19 -14.98 15.59
CA TYR A 123 -1.13 -14.45 15.33
C TYR A 123 -2.23 -15.43 15.75
N GLN A 124 -2.09 -16.73 15.44
CA GLN A 124 -3.03 -17.77 15.88
C GLN A 124 -3.04 -17.99 17.39
N GLN A 125 -1.88 -17.93 18.04
CA GLN A 125 -1.74 -18.25 19.45
C GLN A 125 -2.23 -17.13 20.38
N PHE A 126 -1.84 -15.89 20.10
CA PHE A 126 -2.07 -14.75 21.01
C PHE A 126 -3.24 -13.86 20.58
N PHE A 127 -3.60 -13.88 19.29
CA PHE A 127 -4.67 -13.05 18.73
C PHE A 127 -5.63 -13.90 17.86
N PRO A 128 -6.34 -14.87 18.48
CA PRO A 128 -7.12 -15.86 17.76
C PRO A 128 -8.41 -15.32 17.15
N HIS A 129 -8.85 -14.11 17.52
CA HIS A 129 -10.15 -13.61 17.10
C HIS A 129 -10.13 -13.04 15.67
N PRO A 130 -11.21 -13.23 14.88
CA PRO A 130 -11.26 -12.83 13.46
C PRO A 130 -11.17 -11.32 13.23
N TRP A 131 -11.48 -10.52 14.25
CA TRP A 131 -11.45 -9.07 14.21
C TRP A 131 -10.12 -8.46 14.66
N GLN A 132 -9.22 -9.27 15.20
CA GLN A 132 -7.89 -8.81 15.57
C GLN A 132 -7.04 -8.64 14.30
N ILE A 133 -6.04 -7.76 14.39
CA ILE A 133 -5.21 -7.34 13.25
C ILE A 133 -3.73 -7.62 13.51
N ALA A 134 -2.94 -7.65 12.44
CA ALA A 134 -1.49 -7.61 12.53
C ALA A 134 -0.92 -6.51 11.63
N LEU A 135 0.07 -5.77 12.14
CA LEU A 135 0.67 -4.61 11.47
C LEU A 135 2.16 -4.87 11.23
N ILE A 136 2.58 -4.97 9.97
CA ILE A 136 4.00 -5.06 9.61
C ILE A 136 4.46 -3.71 9.09
N LEU A 137 5.42 -3.09 9.78
CA LEU A 137 5.93 -1.76 9.45
C LEU A 137 7.27 -1.89 8.73
N ARG A 138 7.30 -1.64 7.42
CA ARG A 138 8.54 -1.55 6.66
C ARG A 138 9.09 -0.14 6.70
N TRP A 139 10.32 -0.01 7.15
CA TRP A 139 11.02 1.27 7.17
C TRP A 139 12.01 1.39 6.01
N SER A 140 12.26 2.63 5.57
CA SER A 140 13.28 3.00 4.60
C SER A 140 14.02 4.27 5.05
N LYS A 141 15.28 4.44 4.61
CA LYS A 141 16.06 5.67 4.83
C LYS A 141 15.55 6.86 4.04
N THR A 142 14.93 6.58 2.90
CA THR A 142 14.57 7.57 1.87
C THR A 142 13.08 7.58 1.58
N GLU A 143 12.35 6.53 1.97
CA GLU A 143 10.90 6.42 1.79
C GLU A 143 10.16 6.50 3.13
N PRO A 144 8.91 6.98 3.14
CA PRO A 144 8.04 6.90 4.31
C PRO A 144 7.88 5.46 4.81
N VAL A 145 7.63 5.29 6.12
CA VAL A 145 7.28 3.99 6.68
C VAL A 145 6.06 3.44 5.96
N GLN A 146 6.14 2.17 5.55
CA GLN A 146 5.05 1.47 4.89
C GLN A 146 4.41 0.53 5.89
N ALA A 147 3.08 0.56 6.01
CA ALA A 147 2.35 -0.31 6.92
C ALA A 147 1.56 -1.38 6.15
N GLY A 148 1.76 -2.62 6.56
CA GLY A 148 1.12 -3.79 6.01
C GLY A 148 0.11 -4.28 7.01
N VAL A 149 -1.16 -4.26 6.64
CA VAL A 149 -2.24 -4.68 7.52
C VAL A 149 -2.69 -6.07 7.13
N TYR A 150 -2.64 -6.97 8.09
CA TYR A 150 -3.01 -8.36 7.95
C TYR A 150 -4.27 -8.61 8.76
N THR A 151 -5.36 -8.95 8.06
CA THR A 151 -6.65 -9.31 8.67
C THR A 151 -6.93 -10.78 8.44
N ARG A 152 -7.92 -11.37 9.12
CA ARG A 152 -8.36 -12.73 8.80
C ARG A 152 -9.46 -12.73 7.74
N ASP A 153 -9.38 -13.66 6.80
CA ASP A 153 -10.48 -14.00 5.92
C ASP A 153 -11.60 -14.76 6.69
N LEU A 154 -12.71 -15.04 6.01
CA LEU A 154 -13.85 -15.77 6.59
C LEU A 154 -13.51 -17.22 7.02
N ASN A 155 -12.34 -17.74 6.60
CA ASN A 155 -11.82 -19.06 6.98
C ASN A 155 -10.73 -18.99 8.06
N GLY A 156 -10.47 -17.80 8.63
CA GLY A 156 -9.48 -17.58 9.68
C GLY A 156 -8.03 -17.45 9.19
N ARG A 157 -7.77 -17.38 7.89
CA ARG A 157 -6.43 -17.23 7.29
C ARG A 157 -6.04 -15.75 7.20
N ALA A 158 -4.77 -15.44 7.46
CA ALA A 158 -4.29 -14.07 7.34
C ALA A 158 -4.30 -13.65 5.84
N LYS A 159 -4.94 -12.53 5.53
CA LYS A 159 -4.98 -11.90 4.21
C LYS A 159 -4.26 -10.56 4.27
N PHE A 160 -3.32 -10.35 3.35
CA PHE A 160 -2.56 -9.12 3.27
C PHE A 160 -3.39 -7.99 2.66
N ARG A 161 -3.31 -6.82 3.28
CA ARG A 161 -3.73 -5.53 2.71
C ARG A 161 -2.63 -4.53 2.99
N CYS A 162 -1.97 -4.08 1.93
CA CYS A 162 -1.03 -2.97 2.06
C CYS A 162 -1.82 -1.67 2.22
N SER A 163 -1.46 -0.89 3.23
CA SER A 163 -1.96 0.45 3.42
C SER A 163 -0.79 1.34 3.75
N LEU A 164 -0.26 2.01 2.74
CA LEU A 164 0.88 2.88 2.91
C LEU A 164 0.51 3.99 3.92
N LEU A 165 1.32 4.16 4.96
CA LEU A 165 1.01 5.10 6.05
C LEU A 165 2.16 6.04 6.36
N THR A 166 1.94 7.23 5.81
CA THR A 166 2.33 8.57 6.26
C THR A 166 3.79 9.02 6.20
N GLU A 167 3.93 10.10 5.44
CA GLU A 167 4.94 11.13 5.53
C GLU A 167 4.87 11.82 6.91
N VAL A 168 5.76 11.43 7.80
CA VAL A 168 6.31 12.35 8.80
C VAL A 168 7.66 12.79 8.23
N PRO A 169 7.98 14.09 8.11
CA PRO A 169 9.35 14.49 7.92
C PRO A 169 10.10 14.11 9.19
N VAL A 170 10.61 12.89 9.24
CA VAL A 170 11.59 12.50 10.25
C VAL A 170 12.81 13.34 9.92
N GLN A 171 13.01 14.42 10.67
CA GLN A 171 14.33 15.05 10.70
C GLN A 171 15.28 13.98 11.19
N ALA A 172 16.13 13.47 10.29
CA ALA A 172 17.28 12.70 10.69
C ALA A 172 18.01 13.52 11.77
N PRO A 173 18.27 12.97 12.97
CA PRO A 173 19.16 13.63 13.89
C PRO A 173 20.46 13.89 13.13
N GLY A 174 20.86 15.15 13.04
CA GLY A 174 22.09 15.53 12.36
C GLY A 174 23.23 14.67 12.89
N LEU A 175 23.81 13.85 12.01
CA LEU A 175 25.03 13.10 12.30
C LEU A 175 26.19 14.08 12.35
N SER A 176 26.31 14.82 13.45
CA SER A 176 27.54 15.50 13.83
C SER A 176 27.70 15.45 15.34
N GLY A 177 28.48 14.45 15.78
CA GLY A 177 29.25 14.45 17.01
C GLY A 177 28.48 14.58 18.32
N VAL A 178 28.03 13.46 18.89
CA VAL A 178 27.95 13.31 20.34
C VAL A 178 28.36 11.87 20.69
N GLU A 179 29.48 11.75 21.38
CA GLU A 179 29.96 10.51 22.00
C GLU A 179 28.97 10.03 23.07
N ALA A 180 28.96 8.71 23.27
CA ALA A 180 28.13 7.99 24.20
C ALA A 180 28.12 8.58 25.62
N GLN A 181 26.95 9.04 26.07
CA GLN A 181 26.55 8.99 27.48
C GLN A 181 25.07 8.62 27.56
N ALA A 182 24.82 7.39 28.00
CA ALA A 182 23.53 6.92 28.44
C ALA A 182 23.24 7.53 29.82
N GLU A 183 22.41 8.56 29.85
CA GLU A 183 21.78 9.05 31.08
C GLU A 183 20.39 9.58 30.72
N ALA A 184 19.39 9.13 31.48
CA ALA A 184 17.98 9.47 31.29
C ALA A 184 17.79 10.99 31.34
N ALA A 185 17.39 11.60 30.22
CA ALA A 185 17.08 13.02 30.15
C ALA A 185 15.65 13.29 30.67
N PRO A 186 15.42 14.39 31.42
CA PRO A 186 14.14 14.67 32.07
C PRO A 186 13.08 15.14 31.08
N LEU A 187 11.81 14.93 31.44
CA LEU A 187 10.61 15.46 30.80
C LEU A 187 10.78 16.96 30.46
N GLY A 188 10.91 17.27 29.17
CA GLY A 188 11.01 18.63 28.65
C GLY A 188 9.83 18.98 27.74
N GLU A 189 8.94 19.81 28.29
CA GLU A 189 7.91 20.67 27.67
C GLU A 189 7.15 20.19 26.41
N THR A 190 5.85 19.95 26.62
CA THR A 190 4.82 19.92 25.58
C THR A 190 4.81 21.22 24.77
N ARG A 191 5.24 21.17 23.52
CA ARG A 191 5.02 22.23 22.55
C ARG A 191 3.69 21.95 21.82
N LYS A 192 2.66 22.74 22.10
CA LYS A 192 1.37 22.65 21.37
C LYS A 192 1.60 22.86 19.87
N PRO A 193 1.06 21.99 19.00
CA PRO A 193 0.95 22.29 17.58
C PRO A 193 0.08 23.54 17.41
N SER A 194 0.51 24.45 16.52
CA SER A 194 -0.31 25.55 16.04
C SER A 194 -1.68 25.01 15.58
N GLU A 195 -2.77 25.53 16.18
CA GLU A 195 -4.18 25.32 15.79
C GLU A 195 -4.46 25.94 14.40
N ALA A 196 -3.73 25.54 13.36
CA ALA A 196 -3.99 25.97 12.00
C ALA A 196 -4.97 25.00 11.35
N THR A 197 -6.23 25.41 11.22
CA THR A 197 -7.27 24.71 10.44
C THR A 197 -6.69 24.14 9.14
N PRO A 198 -6.93 22.85 8.80
CA PRO A 198 -6.47 22.25 7.55
C PRO A 198 -6.85 23.11 6.34
N ALA A 199 -5.96 23.18 5.35
CA ALA A 199 -6.11 24.11 4.23
C ALA A 199 -7.49 23.99 3.54
N TRP A 200 -7.93 22.77 3.26
CA TRP A 200 -9.20 22.49 2.59
C TRP A 200 -10.45 22.92 3.41
N GLU A 201 -10.42 22.86 4.75
CA GLU A 201 -11.54 23.33 5.59
C GLU A 201 -11.74 24.84 5.45
N SER A 202 -10.66 25.61 5.37
CA SER A 202 -10.74 27.06 5.15
C SER A 202 -11.33 27.44 3.78
N LEU A 203 -11.35 26.50 2.84
CA LEU A 203 -11.96 26.62 1.51
C LEU A 203 -13.41 26.10 1.48
N GLY A 204 -13.95 25.68 2.62
CA GLY A 204 -15.30 25.11 2.73
C GLY A 204 -15.42 23.68 2.20
N LEU A 205 -14.32 22.94 2.11
CA LEU A 205 -14.31 21.53 1.73
C LEU A 205 -14.51 20.63 2.96
N THR A 206 -15.01 19.42 2.73
CA THR A 206 -15.34 18.42 3.76
C THR A 206 -14.20 17.43 4.04
N HIS A 207 -13.25 17.31 3.12
CA HIS A 207 -12.03 16.52 3.26
C HIS A 207 -10.97 17.04 2.28
N ASP A 208 -9.75 16.49 2.36
CA ASP A 208 -8.66 16.83 1.45
C ASP A 208 -8.95 16.33 0.02
N PRO A 209 -9.09 17.21 -0.98
CA PRO A 209 -9.26 16.81 -2.37
C PRO A 209 -7.98 16.23 -2.99
N PHE A 210 -6.79 16.51 -2.44
CA PHE A 210 -5.51 16.10 -3.01
C PHE A 210 -4.54 15.61 -1.90
N PRO A 211 -4.81 14.45 -1.28
CA PRO A 211 -3.91 13.86 -0.30
C PRO A 211 -2.55 13.56 -0.93
N ALA A 212 -1.49 13.41 -0.12
CA ALA A 212 -0.12 13.25 -0.62
C ALA A 212 0.08 12.10 -1.64
N ARG A 213 -0.80 11.09 -1.63
CA ARG A 213 -0.82 9.97 -2.58
C ARG A 213 -2.10 9.96 -3.39
N LEU A 214 -1.97 9.49 -4.64
CA LEU A 214 -3.12 9.04 -5.41
C LEU A 214 -3.80 7.86 -4.69
N ASP A 215 -5.13 7.87 -4.69
CA ASP A 215 -5.99 6.87 -4.05
C ASP A 215 -7.00 6.31 -5.07
N THR A 216 -7.74 5.24 -4.76
CA THR A 216 -8.73 4.68 -5.70
C THR A 216 -9.87 5.65 -6.05
N SER A 217 -10.06 6.74 -5.30
CA SER A 217 -11.05 7.77 -5.65
C SER A 217 -10.58 8.67 -6.80
N PHE A 218 -9.27 8.72 -7.10
CA PHE A 218 -8.73 9.26 -8.36
C PHE A 218 -9.35 8.57 -9.58
N VAL A 219 -9.42 7.23 -9.56
CA VAL A 219 -10.00 6.45 -10.65
C VAL A 219 -11.46 6.84 -10.88
N ARG A 220 -12.22 7.16 -9.83
CA ARG A 220 -13.63 7.55 -10.00
C ARG A 220 -13.83 8.87 -10.75
N VAL A 221 -12.80 9.71 -10.84
CA VAL A 221 -12.85 11.01 -11.53
C VAL A 221 -12.31 10.91 -12.95
N SER A 222 -11.20 10.20 -13.16
CA SER A 222 -10.59 10.11 -14.49
C SER A 222 -11.28 9.10 -15.41
N THR A 223 -11.82 9.57 -16.54
CA THR A 223 -12.50 8.73 -17.54
C THR A 223 -11.62 7.58 -18.04
N GLN A 224 -10.40 7.86 -18.49
CA GLN A 224 -9.44 6.84 -18.95
C GLN A 224 -9.20 5.73 -17.91
N HIS A 225 -9.08 6.08 -16.63
CA HIS A 225 -8.81 5.10 -15.58
C HIS A 225 -10.05 4.24 -15.28
N ARG A 226 -11.25 4.84 -15.34
CA ARG A 226 -12.51 4.08 -15.23
C ARG A 226 -12.67 3.11 -16.38
N GLU A 227 -12.35 3.56 -17.59
CA GLU A 227 -12.38 2.72 -18.79
C GLU A 227 -11.37 1.58 -18.67
N ALA A 228 -10.15 1.85 -18.20
CA ALA A 228 -9.15 0.82 -17.98
C ALA A 228 -9.60 -0.25 -16.96
N VAL A 229 -10.19 0.16 -15.82
CA VAL A 229 -10.77 -0.78 -14.85
C VAL A 229 -11.90 -1.60 -15.48
N ALA A 230 -12.82 -0.94 -16.19
CA ALA A 230 -13.95 -1.60 -16.83
C ALA A 230 -13.48 -2.62 -17.87
N GLU A 231 -12.56 -2.21 -18.75
CA GLU A 231 -12.00 -3.05 -19.80
C GLU A 231 -11.28 -4.28 -19.24
N LEU A 232 -10.40 -4.11 -18.24
CA LEU A 232 -9.73 -5.24 -17.56
C LEU A 232 -10.74 -6.17 -16.90
N TYR A 233 -11.74 -5.62 -16.19
CA TYR A 233 -12.79 -6.40 -15.55
C TYR A 233 -13.62 -7.19 -16.58
N TYR A 234 -14.00 -6.57 -17.69
CA TYR A 234 -14.72 -7.24 -18.77
C TYR A 234 -13.85 -8.31 -19.45
N GLY A 235 -12.55 -8.07 -19.62
CA GLY A 235 -11.58 -9.05 -20.11
C GLY A 235 -11.54 -10.30 -19.21
N VAL A 236 -11.47 -10.08 -17.89
CA VAL A 236 -11.56 -11.16 -16.89
C VAL A 236 -12.88 -11.93 -17.02
N LYS A 237 -14.02 -11.24 -17.11
CA LYS A 237 -15.33 -11.89 -17.23
C LYS A 237 -15.49 -12.67 -18.54
N LYS A 238 -14.91 -12.19 -19.64
CA LYS A 238 -14.89 -12.88 -20.94
C LYS A 238 -13.84 -13.98 -21.03
N ARG A 239 -13.04 -14.17 -19.98
CA ARG A 239 -11.96 -15.17 -19.92
C ARG A 239 -10.91 -14.95 -21.01
N ALA A 240 -10.51 -13.69 -21.21
CA ALA A 240 -9.57 -13.26 -22.24
C ALA A 240 -8.16 -13.87 -22.10
N GLY A 241 -7.77 -14.28 -20.88
CA GLY A 241 -6.45 -14.83 -20.56
C GLY A 241 -5.48 -13.76 -20.13
N LEU A 242 -4.34 -13.69 -20.80
CA LEU A 242 -3.29 -12.71 -20.54
C LEU A 242 -3.67 -11.30 -21.06
N MET A 243 -3.61 -10.30 -20.20
CA MET A 243 -3.87 -8.89 -20.48
C MET A 243 -2.69 -8.04 -19.99
N LEU A 244 -2.45 -6.91 -20.65
CA LEU A 244 -1.35 -5.99 -20.36
C LEU A 244 -1.88 -4.58 -20.07
N LEU A 245 -1.44 -3.98 -18.97
CA LEU A 245 -1.66 -2.58 -18.61
C LEU A 245 -0.31 -1.86 -18.54
N THR A 246 -0.04 -0.94 -19.47
CA THR A 246 1.17 -0.12 -19.44
C THR A 246 0.87 1.36 -19.19
N GLY A 247 1.87 2.07 -18.69
CA GLY A 247 1.81 3.53 -18.48
C GLY A 247 3.11 4.01 -17.85
N GLU A 248 3.44 5.29 -17.93
CA GLU A 248 4.66 5.81 -17.31
C GLU A 248 4.57 5.80 -15.77
N PRO A 249 5.68 5.74 -15.01
CA PRO A 249 5.63 5.90 -13.55
C PRO A 249 4.81 7.14 -13.14
N GLY A 250 3.84 6.98 -12.24
CA GLY A 250 2.90 8.06 -11.87
C GLY A 250 1.68 8.22 -12.77
N SER A 251 1.46 7.31 -13.73
CA SER A 251 0.29 7.30 -14.63
C SER A 251 -1.00 6.76 -14.02
N GLY A 252 -1.04 6.36 -12.75
CA GLY A 252 -2.26 5.83 -12.14
C GLY A 252 -2.45 4.31 -12.25
N ARG A 253 -1.44 3.55 -12.71
CA ARG A 253 -1.54 2.09 -12.91
C ARG A 253 -1.93 1.36 -11.62
N ARG A 254 -1.26 1.66 -10.51
CA ARG A 254 -1.53 1.03 -9.22
C ARG A 254 -2.97 1.29 -8.79
N GLU A 255 -3.45 2.51 -8.96
CA GLU A 255 -4.81 2.90 -8.59
C GLU A 255 -5.86 2.17 -9.44
N VAL A 256 -5.59 1.92 -10.73
CA VAL A 256 -6.42 1.05 -11.59
C VAL A 256 -6.46 -0.37 -11.03
N LEU A 257 -5.30 -0.96 -10.72
CA LEU A 257 -5.22 -2.34 -10.24
C LEU A 257 -5.84 -2.51 -8.84
N GLU A 258 -5.66 -1.55 -7.94
CA GLU A 258 -6.30 -1.53 -6.63
C GLU A 258 -7.82 -1.42 -6.76
N SER A 259 -8.31 -0.50 -7.62
CA SER A 259 -9.75 -0.37 -7.91
C SER A 259 -10.33 -1.64 -8.53
N LEU A 260 -9.55 -2.34 -9.35
CA LEU A 260 -9.92 -3.62 -9.94
C LEU A 260 -9.96 -4.73 -8.86
N GLY A 261 -9.00 -4.75 -7.94
CA GLY A 261 -8.98 -5.64 -6.78
C GLY A 261 -10.19 -5.44 -5.86
N ASP A 262 -10.59 -4.18 -5.63
CA ASP A 262 -11.83 -3.85 -4.91
C ASP A 262 -13.06 -4.42 -5.60
N LEU A 263 -13.13 -4.26 -6.93
CA LEU A 263 -14.22 -4.82 -7.73
C LEU A 263 -14.23 -6.36 -7.69
N PHE A 264 -13.06 -7.01 -7.73
CA PHE A 264 -12.95 -8.45 -7.58
C PHE A 264 -13.44 -8.92 -6.21
N ASN A 265 -13.07 -8.23 -5.12
CA ASN A 265 -13.59 -8.53 -3.78
C ASN A 265 -15.12 -8.41 -3.72
N GLN A 266 -15.69 -7.32 -4.25
CA GLN A 266 -17.15 -7.11 -4.30
C GLN A 266 -17.87 -8.22 -5.08
N GLN A 267 -17.25 -8.69 -6.16
CA GLN A 267 -17.80 -9.71 -7.04
C GLN A 267 -17.42 -11.15 -6.63
N ARG A 268 -16.70 -11.30 -5.50
CA ARG A 268 -16.17 -12.58 -5.00
C ARG A 268 -15.37 -13.36 -6.05
N ILE A 269 -14.60 -12.62 -6.85
CA ILE A 269 -13.63 -13.20 -7.77
C ILE A 269 -12.35 -13.45 -6.97
N GLU A 270 -11.86 -14.68 -7.01
CA GLU A 270 -10.61 -15.03 -6.35
C GLU A 270 -9.44 -14.49 -7.18
N PHE A 271 -8.49 -13.84 -6.52
CA PHE A 271 -7.32 -13.29 -7.19
C PHE A 271 -6.10 -13.28 -6.31
N ALA A 272 -4.93 -13.37 -6.94
CA ALA A 272 -3.65 -13.01 -6.35
C ALA A 272 -3.18 -11.65 -6.85
N TYR A 273 -2.63 -10.81 -5.98
CA TYR A 273 -1.98 -9.54 -6.33
C TYR A 273 -0.53 -9.56 -5.87
N LEU A 274 0.40 -9.68 -6.81
CA LEU A 274 1.82 -9.56 -6.53
C LEU A 274 2.27 -8.11 -6.75
N LEU A 275 2.47 -7.40 -5.64
CA LEU A 275 2.94 -6.00 -5.63
C LEU A 275 4.40 -5.87 -6.03
N GLU A 276 5.20 -6.90 -5.72
CA GLU A 276 6.62 -6.94 -5.99
C GLU A 276 6.90 -7.91 -7.13
N ALA A 277 7.68 -7.45 -8.11
CA ALA A 277 8.13 -8.30 -9.21
C ALA A 277 9.06 -9.41 -8.69
N PRO A 278 8.70 -10.70 -8.85
CA PRO A 278 9.54 -11.81 -8.43
C PRO A 278 10.85 -11.82 -9.22
N LYS A 279 11.96 -12.01 -8.50
CA LYS A 279 13.32 -12.06 -9.07
C LYS A 279 13.79 -13.47 -9.43
N THR A 280 13.07 -14.50 -9.01
CA THR A 280 13.33 -15.91 -9.35
C THR A 280 12.03 -16.67 -9.51
N LEU A 281 12.09 -17.85 -10.15
CA LEU A 281 10.95 -18.75 -10.29
C LEU A 281 10.42 -19.26 -8.95
N GLU A 282 11.31 -19.60 -8.01
CA GLU A 282 10.91 -20.06 -6.67
C GLU A 282 10.09 -18.97 -5.99
N ARG A 283 10.58 -17.72 -6.03
CA ARG A 283 9.89 -16.59 -5.42
C ARG A 283 8.54 -16.33 -6.06
N PHE A 284 8.43 -16.48 -7.38
CA PHE A 284 7.16 -16.33 -8.09
C PHE A 284 6.09 -17.31 -7.58
N TYR A 285 6.43 -18.59 -7.46
CA TYR A 285 5.48 -19.61 -6.97
C TYR A 285 5.20 -19.50 -5.47
N GLU A 286 6.17 -19.09 -4.66
CA GLU A 286 5.96 -18.75 -3.25
C GLU A 286 4.92 -17.65 -3.08
N LEU A 287 5.07 -16.55 -3.81
CA LEU A 287 4.16 -15.41 -3.74
C LEU A 287 2.74 -15.81 -4.17
N ILE A 288 2.58 -16.59 -5.25
CA ILE A 288 1.28 -17.12 -5.67
C ILE A 288 0.67 -18.00 -4.58
N SER A 289 1.45 -18.95 -4.04
CA SER A 289 0.99 -19.86 -3.01
C SER A 289 0.55 -19.13 -1.75
N TYR A 290 1.30 -18.11 -1.37
CA TYR A 290 1.05 -17.31 -0.19
C TYR A 290 -0.23 -16.46 -0.34
N ASP A 291 -0.34 -15.68 -1.42
CA ASP A 291 -1.45 -14.72 -1.58
C ASP A 291 -2.80 -15.42 -1.82
N LEU A 292 -2.80 -16.55 -2.53
CA LEU A 292 -3.99 -17.41 -2.70
C LEU A 292 -4.22 -18.38 -1.52
N ALA A 293 -3.35 -18.35 -0.52
CA ALA A 293 -3.33 -19.29 0.60
C ALA A 293 -3.49 -20.76 0.16
N LEU A 294 -2.72 -21.18 -0.85
CA LEU A 294 -2.77 -22.53 -1.36
C LEU A 294 -2.26 -23.52 -0.30
N PRO A 295 -2.93 -24.67 -0.10
CA PRO A 295 -2.53 -25.66 0.89
C PRO A 295 -1.38 -26.50 0.37
N CYS A 296 -0.21 -25.89 0.24
CA CYS A 296 1.04 -26.51 -0.18
C CYS A 296 1.86 -26.89 1.06
N ALA A 297 2.40 -28.11 1.11
CA ALA A 297 3.39 -28.51 2.10
C ALA A 297 4.75 -27.84 1.84
N SER A 298 5.06 -27.59 0.56
CA SER A 298 6.19 -26.79 0.12
C SER A 298 5.77 -25.92 -1.09
N PRO A 299 6.22 -24.67 -1.20
CA PRO A 299 5.87 -23.80 -2.34
C PRO A 299 6.66 -24.15 -3.62
N SER A 300 6.90 -25.44 -3.88
CA SER A 300 7.56 -25.87 -5.12
C SER A 300 6.66 -25.61 -6.33
N LYS A 301 7.27 -25.29 -7.49
CA LYS A 301 6.55 -25.10 -8.76
C LYS A 301 5.49 -26.17 -9.01
N MET A 302 5.86 -27.45 -8.87
CA MET A 302 4.98 -28.58 -9.12
C MET A 302 3.75 -28.57 -8.19
N GLU A 303 3.97 -28.36 -6.89
CA GLU A 303 2.90 -28.38 -5.89
C GLU A 303 1.97 -27.18 -6.04
N VAL A 304 2.54 -25.99 -6.24
CA VAL A 304 1.79 -24.76 -6.48
C VAL A 304 0.95 -24.88 -7.74
N LEU A 305 1.51 -25.38 -8.85
CA LEU A 305 0.75 -25.58 -10.10
C LEU A 305 -0.41 -26.57 -9.91
N ALA A 306 -0.20 -27.66 -9.17
CA ALA A 306 -1.26 -28.63 -8.90
C ALA A 306 -2.40 -28.00 -8.09
N LYS A 307 -2.08 -27.25 -7.02
CA LYS A 307 -3.08 -26.56 -6.19
C LYS A 307 -3.75 -25.39 -6.89
N LEU A 308 -3.01 -24.66 -7.72
CA LEU A 308 -3.53 -23.58 -8.54
C LEU A 308 -4.53 -24.10 -9.58
N THR A 309 -4.22 -25.22 -10.23
CA THR A 309 -5.13 -25.89 -11.18
C THR A 309 -6.41 -26.36 -10.49
N GLU A 310 -6.28 -26.95 -9.29
CA GLU A 310 -7.44 -27.36 -8.48
C GLU A 310 -8.33 -26.17 -8.11
N LEU A 311 -7.73 -25.06 -7.65
CA LEU A 311 -8.45 -23.83 -7.33
C LEU A 311 -9.14 -23.25 -8.57
N ALA A 312 -8.45 -23.14 -9.70
CA ALA A 312 -8.99 -22.63 -10.95
C ALA A 312 -10.18 -23.48 -11.45
N ALA A 313 -10.10 -24.81 -11.30
CA ALA A 313 -11.19 -25.72 -11.63
C ALA A 313 -12.42 -25.52 -10.72
N ARG A 314 -12.21 -25.34 -9.40
CA ARG A 314 -13.28 -25.03 -8.43
C ARG A 314 -13.97 -23.70 -8.75
N GLN A 315 -13.19 -22.66 -9.02
CA GLN A 315 -13.73 -21.35 -9.42
C GLN A 315 -14.54 -21.45 -10.71
N ASN A 316 -14.05 -22.19 -11.71
CA ASN A 316 -14.80 -22.42 -12.95
C ASN A 316 -16.09 -23.22 -12.73
N ALA A 317 -16.10 -24.23 -11.85
CA ALA A 317 -17.31 -24.96 -11.50
C ALA A 317 -18.36 -24.03 -10.86
N ALA A 318 -17.91 -23.04 -10.08
CA ALA A 318 -18.74 -21.98 -9.52
C ALA A 318 -19.08 -20.84 -10.51
N GLN A 319 -18.88 -21.04 -11.82
CA GLN A 319 -19.10 -20.02 -12.87
C GLN A 319 -18.28 -18.73 -12.66
N SER A 320 -17.15 -18.84 -11.97
CA SER A 320 -16.19 -17.76 -11.73
C SER A 320 -14.88 -18.03 -12.51
N THR A 321 -13.85 -17.24 -12.22
CA THR A 321 -12.49 -17.39 -12.73
C THR A 321 -11.49 -17.08 -11.62
N LEU A 322 -10.25 -17.49 -11.81
CA LEU A 322 -9.11 -17.06 -10.98
C LEU A 322 -8.36 -15.95 -11.70
N VAL A 323 -7.81 -14.99 -10.96
CA VAL A 323 -7.01 -13.88 -11.52
C VAL A 323 -5.64 -13.81 -10.85
N LEU A 324 -4.60 -13.52 -11.62
CA LEU A 324 -3.26 -13.20 -11.14
C LEU A 324 -2.87 -11.81 -11.64
N ILE A 325 -2.66 -10.87 -10.73
CA ILE A 325 -2.18 -9.52 -11.02
C ILE A 325 -0.69 -9.47 -10.70
N LEU A 326 0.11 -9.03 -11.66
CA LEU A 326 1.55 -8.83 -11.55
C LEU A 326 1.85 -7.36 -11.79
N ASP A 327 2.02 -6.62 -10.71
CA ASP A 327 2.38 -5.20 -10.74
C ASP A 327 3.90 -5.04 -10.88
N GLU A 328 4.32 -3.89 -11.43
CA GLU A 328 5.73 -3.56 -11.68
C GLU A 328 6.51 -4.66 -12.43
N ALA A 329 5.91 -5.31 -13.43
CA ALA A 329 6.47 -6.46 -14.17
C ALA A 329 7.77 -6.16 -14.95
N ASP A 330 8.20 -4.90 -15.01
CA ASP A 330 9.34 -4.38 -15.77
C ASP A 330 10.69 -5.06 -15.52
N PRO A 331 11.06 -5.49 -14.29
CA PRO A 331 12.34 -6.13 -14.03
C PRO A 331 12.24 -7.65 -13.96
N MET A 332 11.08 -8.27 -14.25
CA MET A 332 10.93 -9.72 -14.12
C MET A 332 11.88 -10.48 -15.06
N PRO A 333 12.59 -11.52 -14.58
CA PRO A 333 13.44 -12.37 -15.40
C PRO A 333 12.67 -13.06 -16.54
N VAL A 334 13.36 -13.34 -17.65
CA VAL A 334 12.79 -14.05 -18.81
C VAL A 334 12.20 -15.40 -18.42
N GLU A 335 12.83 -16.12 -17.50
CA GLU A 335 12.35 -17.40 -16.98
C GLU A 335 10.98 -17.30 -16.30
N VAL A 336 10.75 -16.26 -15.49
CA VAL A 336 9.45 -16.00 -14.85
C VAL A 336 8.39 -15.65 -15.89
N MET A 337 8.76 -14.79 -16.85
CA MET A 337 7.88 -14.40 -17.96
C MET A 337 7.48 -15.60 -18.82
N ALA A 338 8.41 -16.51 -19.11
CA ALA A 338 8.10 -17.75 -19.82
C ALA A 338 7.12 -18.64 -19.05
N ASP A 339 7.30 -18.78 -17.73
CA ASP A 339 6.38 -19.54 -16.88
C ASP A 339 4.98 -18.91 -16.79
N ILE A 340 4.86 -17.58 -16.84
CA ILE A 340 3.56 -16.90 -16.97
C ILE A 340 2.83 -17.35 -18.25
N GLY A 341 3.56 -17.52 -19.36
CA GLY A 341 3.01 -18.06 -20.61
C GLY A 341 2.48 -19.49 -20.46
N LEU A 342 3.16 -20.32 -19.66
CA LEU A 342 2.67 -21.67 -19.34
C LEU A 342 1.38 -21.64 -18.51
N LEU A 343 1.26 -20.69 -17.58
CA LEU A 343 0.05 -20.55 -16.77
C LEU A 343 -1.18 -20.18 -17.62
N ASP A 344 -1.00 -19.40 -18.70
CA ASP A 344 -2.08 -19.06 -19.64
C ASP A 344 -2.66 -20.30 -20.35
N HIS A 345 -1.93 -21.42 -20.43
CA HIS A 345 -2.45 -22.67 -20.98
C HIS A 345 -3.48 -23.38 -20.08
N MET A 346 -3.72 -22.91 -18.85
CA MET A 346 -4.80 -23.43 -18.00
C MET A 346 -6.17 -23.04 -18.56
N GLN A 347 -6.72 -23.89 -19.44
CA GLN A 347 -7.95 -23.62 -20.18
C GLN A 347 -8.84 -24.86 -20.30
N ASN A 348 -10.12 -24.64 -20.58
CA ASN A 348 -11.07 -25.68 -20.96
C ASN A 348 -11.85 -25.25 -22.22
N ARG A 349 -12.82 -26.06 -22.64
CA ARG A 349 -13.69 -25.77 -23.80
C ARG A 349 -14.51 -24.46 -23.68
N HIS A 350 -14.58 -23.87 -22.49
CA HIS A 350 -15.31 -22.64 -22.16
C HIS A 350 -14.37 -21.46 -21.91
N GLY A 351 -13.08 -21.57 -22.27
CA GLY A 351 -12.09 -20.49 -22.20
C GLY A 351 -11.02 -20.69 -21.13
N LYS A 352 -10.30 -19.61 -20.83
CA LYS A 352 -9.20 -19.57 -19.86
C LYS A 352 -9.72 -19.70 -18.43
N LEU A 353 -9.05 -20.53 -17.62
CA LEU A 353 -9.39 -20.74 -16.21
C LEU A 353 -8.67 -19.76 -15.28
N LEU A 354 -7.49 -19.32 -15.68
CA LEU A 354 -6.71 -18.26 -15.05
C LEU A 354 -6.65 -17.05 -15.99
N GLN A 355 -6.90 -15.87 -15.44
CA GLN A 355 -6.67 -14.59 -16.10
C GLN A 355 -5.39 -14.00 -15.53
N VAL A 356 -4.51 -13.47 -16.37
CA VAL A 356 -3.27 -12.86 -15.91
C VAL A 356 -3.26 -11.41 -16.37
N ILE A 357 -3.01 -10.49 -15.44
CA ILE A 357 -2.86 -9.06 -15.72
C ILE A 357 -1.42 -8.68 -15.43
N LEU A 358 -0.66 -8.40 -16.49
CA LEU A 358 0.68 -7.82 -16.37
C LEU A 358 0.55 -6.31 -16.36
N ALA A 359 1.17 -5.65 -15.38
CA ALA A 359 1.26 -4.20 -15.34
C ALA A 359 2.70 -3.74 -15.22
N GLY A 360 3.05 -2.69 -15.97
CA GLY A 360 4.42 -2.17 -15.98
C GLY A 360 4.52 -0.86 -16.75
N SER A 361 5.74 -0.40 -16.94
CA SER A 361 6.04 0.78 -17.74
C SER A 361 6.11 0.45 -19.25
N PRO A 362 6.22 1.45 -20.15
CA PRO A 362 6.37 1.19 -21.59
C PRO A 362 7.57 0.30 -21.92
N GLU A 363 8.58 0.27 -21.06
CA GLU A 363 9.75 -0.61 -21.13
C GLU A 363 9.35 -2.10 -21.11
N LEU A 364 8.35 -2.51 -20.31
CA LEU A 364 7.82 -3.87 -20.35
C LEU A 364 7.31 -4.26 -21.75
N GLU A 365 6.64 -3.35 -22.45
CA GLU A 365 6.13 -3.62 -23.79
C GLU A 365 7.27 -3.75 -24.83
N ALA A 366 8.33 -2.94 -24.69
CA ALA A 366 9.55 -3.10 -25.48
C ALA A 366 10.23 -4.46 -25.20
N ARG A 367 10.32 -4.86 -23.92
CA ARG A 367 10.88 -6.16 -23.52
C ARG A 367 10.08 -7.33 -24.06
N LEU A 368 8.75 -7.28 -24.00
CA LEU A 368 7.86 -8.31 -24.55
C LEU A 368 8.04 -8.47 -26.07
N SER A 369 8.53 -7.45 -26.76
CA SER A 369 8.83 -7.52 -28.20
C SER A 369 10.17 -8.21 -28.51
N ALA A 370 10.98 -8.53 -27.50
CA ALA A 370 12.25 -9.24 -27.68
C ALA A 370 12.04 -10.70 -28.13
N PRO A 371 12.99 -11.30 -28.89
CA PRO A 371 12.87 -12.67 -29.37
C PRO A 371 12.61 -13.72 -28.28
N GLU A 372 13.20 -13.56 -27.09
CA GLU A 372 13.04 -14.53 -25.99
C GLU A 372 11.63 -14.52 -25.38
N LEU A 373 10.85 -13.44 -25.56
CA LEU A 373 9.50 -13.28 -25.02
C LEU A 373 8.41 -13.29 -26.09
N ARG A 374 8.77 -13.63 -27.33
CA ARG A 374 7.84 -13.62 -28.48
C ARG A 374 6.59 -14.46 -28.23
N ASP A 375 6.74 -15.65 -27.68
CA ASP A 375 5.62 -16.56 -27.46
C ASP A 375 4.65 -16.01 -26.41
N LEU A 376 5.16 -15.48 -25.30
CA LEU A 376 4.34 -14.78 -24.30
C LEU A 376 3.63 -13.57 -24.92
N ASN A 377 4.33 -12.80 -25.76
CA ASN A 377 3.80 -11.60 -26.38
C ASN A 377 2.58 -11.88 -27.28
N LEU A 378 2.55 -13.06 -27.92
CA LEU A 378 1.43 -13.52 -28.75
C LEU A 378 0.20 -13.94 -27.93
N LEU A 379 0.38 -14.27 -26.65
CA LEU A 379 -0.73 -14.65 -25.76
C LEU A 379 -1.49 -13.43 -25.22
N ILE A 380 -0.92 -12.22 -25.34
CA ILE A 380 -1.54 -10.99 -24.82
C ILE A 380 -2.78 -10.66 -25.65
N SER A 381 -3.94 -10.93 -25.06
CA SER A 381 -5.27 -10.76 -25.66
C SER A 381 -5.74 -9.30 -25.69
N GLN A 382 -5.29 -8.49 -24.73
CA GLN A 382 -5.68 -7.10 -24.58
C GLN A 382 -4.50 -6.26 -24.08
N ARG A 383 -4.37 -5.06 -24.65
CA ARG A 383 -3.36 -4.07 -24.27
C ARG A 383 -4.05 -2.76 -23.96
N LEU A 384 -3.90 -2.32 -22.73
CA LEU A 384 -4.35 -1.02 -22.27
C LEU A 384 -3.12 -0.17 -21.99
N ARG A 385 -3.16 1.08 -22.46
CA ARG A 385 -2.10 2.05 -22.23
C ARG A 385 -2.68 3.27 -21.54
N LEU A 386 -2.20 3.57 -20.35
CA LEU A 386 -2.53 4.80 -19.66
C LEU A 386 -1.72 5.94 -20.27
N HIS A 387 -2.41 6.92 -20.86
CA HIS A 387 -1.78 8.11 -21.40
C HIS A 387 -1.66 9.23 -20.36
N ARG A 388 -0.88 10.24 -20.72
CA ARG A 388 -0.83 11.52 -20.01
C ARG A 388 -2.14 12.27 -20.27
N MET A 389 -2.63 12.96 -19.25
CA MET A 389 -3.82 13.81 -19.33
C MET A 389 -3.56 15.01 -20.21
N ASP A 390 -4.49 15.34 -21.10
CA ASP A 390 -4.48 16.64 -21.78
C ASP A 390 -4.97 17.77 -20.86
N GLU A 391 -4.94 19.02 -21.35
CA GLU A 391 -5.35 20.19 -20.56
C GLU A 391 -6.81 20.12 -20.12
N ALA A 392 -7.70 19.58 -20.95
CA ALA A 392 -9.12 19.43 -20.63
C ALA A 392 -9.32 18.35 -19.56
N GLU A 393 -8.63 17.22 -19.67
CA GLU A 393 -8.65 16.14 -18.69
C GLU A 393 -8.07 16.57 -17.34
N VAL A 394 -7.01 17.39 -17.33
CA VAL A 394 -6.48 17.99 -16.10
C VAL A 394 -7.52 18.87 -15.42
N ALA A 395 -8.25 19.68 -16.19
CA ALA A 395 -9.29 20.55 -15.65
C ALA A 395 -10.48 19.74 -15.10
N GLU A 396 -10.95 18.74 -15.86
CA GLU A 396 -12.02 17.83 -15.42
C GLU A 396 -11.62 17.07 -14.15
N TYR A 397 -10.38 16.58 -14.10
CA TYR A 397 -9.83 15.88 -12.95
C TYR A 397 -9.81 16.76 -11.69
N ALA A 398 -9.22 17.95 -11.79
CA ALA A 398 -9.07 18.85 -10.65
C ALA A 398 -10.44 19.29 -10.11
N GLU A 399 -11.34 19.68 -11.00
CA GLU A 399 -12.70 20.10 -10.65
C GLU A 399 -13.50 18.94 -10.06
N GLY A 400 -13.42 17.74 -10.64
CA GLY A 400 -14.10 16.55 -10.12
C GLY A 400 -13.63 16.15 -8.72
N ARG A 401 -12.33 16.27 -8.41
CA ARG A 401 -11.80 16.04 -7.04
C ARG A 401 -12.33 17.08 -6.05
N LEU A 402 -12.32 18.36 -6.43
CA LEU A 402 -12.85 19.45 -5.59
C LEU A 402 -14.35 19.30 -5.32
N GLN A 403 -15.14 18.96 -6.33
CA GLN A 403 -16.58 18.72 -6.19
C GLN A 403 -16.87 17.57 -5.24
N ARG A 404 -16.11 16.47 -5.34
CA ARG A 404 -16.22 15.33 -4.41
C ARG A 404 -15.82 15.70 -2.98
N ALA A 405 -14.86 16.60 -2.83
CA ALA A 405 -14.51 17.21 -1.56
C ALA A 405 -15.55 18.19 -1.01
N GLY A 406 -16.64 18.45 -1.73
CA GLY A 406 -17.75 19.31 -1.28
C GLY A 406 -17.62 20.78 -1.72
N ALA A 407 -16.81 21.08 -2.74
CA ALA A 407 -16.71 22.43 -3.28
C ALA A 407 -18.08 22.95 -3.73
N ALA A 408 -18.55 24.02 -3.08
CA ALA A 408 -19.81 24.68 -3.42
C ALA A 408 -19.72 25.58 -4.66
N LYS A 409 -18.51 25.89 -5.13
CA LYS A 409 -18.24 26.78 -6.27
C LYS A 409 -17.22 26.14 -7.20
N VAL A 410 -17.49 26.21 -8.50
CA VAL A 410 -16.55 25.86 -9.57
C VAL A 410 -15.41 26.89 -9.61
N GLY A 411 -14.20 26.44 -9.94
CA GLY A 411 -13.08 27.34 -10.19
C GLY A 411 -12.30 27.80 -8.95
N ILE A 412 -12.28 27.00 -7.88
CA ILE A 412 -11.34 27.16 -6.76
C ILE A 412 -9.89 27.19 -7.30
N ILE A 413 -9.60 26.38 -8.31
CA ILE A 413 -8.40 26.50 -9.14
C ILE A 413 -8.80 27.19 -10.45
N PRO A 414 -8.37 28.43 -10.70
CA PRO A 414 -8.73 29.14 -11.93
C PRO A 414 -8.23 28.41 -13.18
N ALA A 415 -8.96 28.52 -14.30
CA ALA A 415 -8.59 27.87 -15.57
C ALA A 415 -7.15 28.21 -16.03
N ALA A 416 -6.73 29.47 -15.86
CA ALA A 416 -5.35 29.88 -16.17
C ALA A 416 -4.29 29.15 -15.32
N ARG A 417 -4.63 28.69 -14.12
CA ARG A 417 -3.76 27.87 -13.26
C ARG A 417 -3.78 26.40 -13.66
N LEU A 418 -4.93 25.88 -14.04
CA LEU A 418 -5.05 24.52 -14.58
C LEU A 418 -4.22 24.35 -15.86
N ALA A 419 -4.20 25.35 -16.75
CA ALA A 419 -3.33 25.36 -17.93
C ALA A 419 -1.83 25.29 -17.57
N VAL A 420 -1.40 26.04 -16.54
CA VAL A 420 -0.02 26.00 -16.04
C VAL A 420 0.29 24.63 -15.42
N ILE A 421 -0.63 24.07 -14.63
CA ILE A 421 -0.49 22.74 -14.03
C ILE A 421 -0.36 21.67 -15.12
N ALA A 422 -1.21 21.70 -16.14
CA ALA A 422 -1.18 20.76 -17.26
C ALA A 422 0.17 20.80 -17.99
N SER A 423 0.67 22.02 -18.27
CA SER A 423 1.97 22.22 -18.90
C SER A 423 3.14 21.72 -18.02
N GLN A 424 3.15 22.06 -16.73
CA GLN A 424 4.24 21.73 -15.81
C GLN A 424 4.29 20.25 -15.42
N SER A 425 3.14 19.63 -15.16
CA SER A 425 3.02 18.19 -14.93
C SER A 425 3.27 17.36 -16.19
N LYS A 426 3.23 18.01 -17.37
CA LYS A 426 3.15 17.35 -18.68
C LYS A 426 2.01 16.33 -18.74
N GLY A 427 0.92 16.61 -18.03
CA GLY A 427 -0.24 15.71 -17.94
C GLY A 427 -0.04 14.43 -17.13
N LEU A 428 1.08 14.24 -16.42
CA LEU A 428 1.26 13.02 -15.63
C LEU A 428 0.33 13.05 -14.40
N PRO A 429 -0.60 12.09 -14.22
CA PRO A 429 -1.61 12.13 -13.17
C PRO A 429 -1.09 12.40 -11.76
N LEU A 430 0.01 11.76 -11.34
CA LEU A 430 0.61 11.99 -10.02
C LEU A 430 1.12 13.43 -9.85
N GLU A 431 1.70 13.99 -10.90
CA GLU A 431 2.21 15.37 -10.86
C GLU A 431 1.07 16.39 -10.96
N VAL A 432 0.03 16.11 -11.74
CA VAL A 432 -1.20 16.90 -11.73
C VAL A 432 -1.81 16.94 -10.33
N HIS A 433 -1.92 15.77 -9.69
CA HIS A 433 -2.44 15.64 -8.33
C HIS A 433 -1.63 16.48 -7.33
N ARG A 434 -0.30 16.31 -7.32
CA ARG A 434 0.62 17.04 -6.43
C ARG A 434 0.55 18.55 -6.63
N LEU A 435 0.54 19.01 -7.88
CA LEU A 435 0.49 20.44 -8.18
C LEU A 435 -0.86 21.08 -7.83
N CYS A 436 -1.96 20.34 -7.95
CA CYS A 436 -3.27 20.80 -7.47
C CYS A 436 -3.26 20.94 -5.94
N GLY A 437 -2.76 19.94 -5.21
CA GLY A 437 -2.61 20.01 -3.75
C GLY A 437 -1.74 21.18 -3.30
N ALA A 438 -0.55 21.33 -3.89
CA ALA A 438 0.37 22.44 -3.63
C ALA A 438 -0.27 23.82 -3.89
N TYR A 439 -1.10 23.93 -4.94
CA TYR A 439 -1.82 25.17 -5.23
C TYR A 439 -2.83 25.51 -4.12
N LEU A 440 -3.60 24.53 -3.63
CA LEU A 440 -4.56 24.75 -2.54
C LEU A 440 -3.86 25.18 -1.25
N GLU A 441 -2.75 24.54 -0.89
CA GLU A 441 -1.95 24.94 0.28
C GLU A 441 -1.45 26.38 0.17
N ALA A 442 -0.96 26.77 -1.02
CA ALA A 442 -0.49 28.13 -1.26
C ALA A 442 -1.63 29.17 -1.17
N LEU A 443 -2.83 28.81 -1.65
CA LEU A 443 -4.00 29.68 -1.62
C LEU A 443 -4.45 29.96 -0.18
N VAL A 444 -4.37 28.98 0.71
CA VAL A 444 -4.71 29.13 2.13
C VAL A 444 -3.63 29.91 2.90
N ALA A 445 -2.36 29.73 2.55
CA ALA A 445 -1.26 30.47 3.15
C ALA A 445 -1.26 31.98 2.83
N GLY A 446 -2.30 32.50 2.17
CA GLY A 446 -2.45 33.92 1.85
C GLY A 446 -1.49 34.40 0.75
N ALA A 447 -0.91 33.49 -0.03
CA ALA A 447 -0.04 33.87 -1.13
C ALA A 447 -0.85 34.60 -2.19
N SER A 448 -0.47 35.85 -2.52
CA SER A 448 -1.04 36.58 -3.65
C SER A 448 -0.86 35.76 -4.92
N SER A 449 -1.73 35.92 -5.92
CA SER A 449 -1.72 35.14 -7.17
C SER A 449 -0.32 35.05 -7.83
N THR A 450 0.49 36.11 -7.74
CA THR A 450 1.89 36.13 -8.21
C THR A 450 2.83 35.23 -7.39
N SER A 451 2.67 35.19 -6.06
CA SER A 451 3.51 34.43 -5.11
C SER A 451 3.22 32.92 -5.14
N SER A 452 1.98 32.51 -5.42
CA SER A 452 1.62 31.11 -5.68
C SER A 452 2.32 30.53 -6.91
N THR A 453 2.61 31.34 -7.94
CA THR A 453 3.36 30.89 -9.13
C THR A 453 4.83 30.63 -8.82
N LEU A 454 5.47 31.51 -8.03
CA LEU A 454 6.86 31.38 -7.59
C LEU A 454 7.06 30.23 -6.60
N ARG A 455 6.10 29.96 -5.71
CA ARG A 455 6.11 28.78 -4.84
C ARG A 455 5.90 27.49 -5.61
N LEU A 456 4.97 27.45 -6.57
CA LEU A 456 4.82 26.30 -7.48
C LEU A 456 6.12 26.04 -8.25
N GLN A 457 6.80 27.08 -8.75
CA GLN A 457 8.11 26.96 -9.40
C GLN A 457 9.21 26.48 -8.45
N GLY A 458 9.21 26.93 -7.19
CA GLY A 458 10.15 26.48 -6.16
C GLY A 458 9.94 25.01 -5.76
N MET A 459 8.69 24.58 -5.57
CA MET A 459 8.34 23.19 -5.27
C MET A 459 8.63 22.27 -6.47
N LEU A 460 8.39 22.73 -7.70
CA LEU A 460 8.73 22.00 -8.92
C LEU A 460 10.24 21.80 -9.11
N ASN A 461 11.06 22.79 -8.73
CA ASN A 461 12.51 22.65 -8.77
C ASN A 461 12.99 21.64 -7.71
N GLN A 462 12.43 21.67 -6.50
CA GLN A 462 12.74 20.68 -5.45
C GLN A 462 12.29 19.25 -5.80
N LEU A 463 11.16 19.09 -6.48
CA LEU A 463 10.70 17.78 -6.96
C LEU A 463 11.53 17.24 -8.13
N ARG A 464 12.11 18.10 -8.98
CA ARG A 464 13.04 17.68 -10.05
C ARG A 464 14.41 17.27 -9.51
N ASP A 465 14.90 17.94 -8.47
CA ASP A 465 16.21 17.64 -7.86
C ASP A 465 16.17 16.31 -7.07
N ASN A 466 15.03 15.93 -6.48
CA ASN A 466 14.88 14.65 -5.77
C ASN A 466 14.62 13.43 -6.68
N GLY A 467 14.46 13.62 -7.99
CA GLY A 467 14.27 12.55 -8.97
C GLY A 467 15.52 12.20 -9.79
N ALA A 468 16.67 12.78 -9.47
CA ALA A 468 17.93 12.64 -10.21
C ALA A 468 19.05 11.91 -9.45
N GLU A 469 18.77 11.29 -8.29
CA GLU A 469 19.71 10.43 -7.55
C GLU A 469 19.35 8.96 -7.59
#